data_AF-G2XFP3-F1
#
_entry.id   AF-G2XFP3-F1
#
_cell.length_a   1.000
_cell.length_b   1.000
_cell.length_c   1.000
_cell.angle_alpha   90.00
_cell.angle_beta   90.00
_cell.angle_gamma   90.00
#
_symmetry.space_group_name_H-M   'P 1'
#
loop_
_entity.id
_entity.type
_entity.pdbx_description
1 polymer ?
#
loop_
_entity_poly.entity_id
_entity_poly.type
_entity_poly.pdbx_seq_one_letter_code
_entity_poly.pdbx_strand_id
1 'polypeptide(L)'
;MPAMGDLAEYLTSNDPSFRKARLPALYSDFRSQRTPNPDGYTANLSAWRAALARLAWDAQLPDPATSTTPPRLLLTVDDSLPAHLQSRQFGRPLALGTVVREALENGDLVPVPDFLARKETIYAKTAGWGAVPWSVASWAARQLGFGSGGGTSTAEDKMPKGTYVVLPNLEKAGGLVAEQAAARASDTRFERTFTRRHFERACVADLAVAGQKDRALAGRDVDVLLRFLARDKGLVASDGQTVRIRVEGEDAAVTEEDAAVAQLKELVEDLKHQTTLLAARVDTLAADAKAAVGKRNNAAAMRLLREKKTAEATLGKRGAALLQMEEIAARIQQARDQVHND
;
A
#
# COMPACT_ATOMS: atom_id res chain seq x y z
N MET A 1 15.07 -8.78 -8.63
CA MET A 1 15.50 -7.44 -8.18
C MET A 1 16.02 -6.70 -9.41
N PRO A 2 15.63 -5.44 -9.62
CA PRO A 2 16.15 -4.66 -10.74
C PRO A 2 17.69 -4.53 -10.60
N ALA A 3 18.41 -4.67 -11.70
CA ALA A 3 19.87 -4.57 -11.73
C ALA A 3 20.31 -3.10 -11.61
N MET A 4 21.60 -2.85 -11.36
CA MET A 4 22.14 -1.48 -11.34
C MET A 4 21.86 -0.76 -12.68
N GLY A 5 21.31 0.46 -12.62
CA GLY A 5 20.96 1.27 -13.80
C GLY A 5 19.58 1.00 -14.42
N ASP A 6 18.85 0.01 -13.92
CA ASP A 6 17.52 -0.39 -14.42
C ASP A 6 16.47 0.72 -14.20
N LEU A 7 16.56 1.48 -13.11
CA LEU A 7 15.59 2.55 -12.84
C LEU A 7 15.73 3.75 -13.80
N ALA A 8 16.94 4.07 -14.23
CA ALA A 8 17.16 5.14 -15.22
C ALA A 8 16.61 4.75 -16.60
N GLU A 9 16.80 3.49 -17.00
CA GLU A 9 16.23 2.92 -18.22
C GLU A 9 14.70 2.84 -18.15
N TYR A 10 14.16 2.44 -16.99
CA TYR A 10 12.73 2.46 -16.70
C TYR A 10 12.13 3.86 -16.87
N LEU A 11 12.73 4.89 -16.25
CA LEU A 11 12.26 6.26 -16.35
C LEU A 11 12.29 6.78 -17.80
N THR A 12 13.36 6.47 -18.54
CA THR A 12 13.47 6.87 -19.96
C THR A 12 12.36 6.26 -20.82
N SER A 13 11.90 5.05 -20.47
CA SER A 13 10.85 4.34 -21.19
C SER A 13 9.43 4.72 -20.76
N ASN A 14 9.25 5.16 -19.51
CA ASN A 14 7.92 5.30 -18.88
C ASN A 14 7.57 6.73 -18.43
N ASP A 15 8.52 7.67 -18.44
CA ASP A 15 8.28 9.06 -18.00
C ASP A 15 8.57 10.08 -19.12
N PRO A 16 7.57 10.90 -19.53
CA PRO A 16 7.74 11.87 -20.60
C PRO A 16 8.74 12.99 -20.27
N SER A 17 9.09 13.19 -19.00
CA SER A 17 10.09 14.17 -18.55
C SER A 17 11.52 13.65 -18.77
N PHE A 18 11.70 12.32 -18.88
CA PHE A 18 12.99 11.64 -19.03
C PHE A 18 13.33 11.29 -20.48
N ARG A 19 12.85 12.10 -21.44
CA ARG A 19 13.27 12.00 -22.86
C ARG A 19 14.77 12.21 -22.99
N LYS A 20 15.40 11.56 -23.98
CA LYS A 20 16.85 11.63 -24.23
C LYS A 20 17.43 13.07 -24.23
N ALA A 21 16.71 14.02 -24.82
CA ALA A 21 17.12 15.44 -24.88
C ALA A 21 17.15 16.14 -23.50
N ARG A 22 16.37 15.66 -22.53
CA ARG A 22 16.25 16.21 -21.18
C ARG A 22 17.27 15.63 -20.20
N LEU A 23 17.82 14.44 -20.49
CA LEU A 23 18.72 13.72 -19.59
C LEU A 23 19.98 14.51 -19.19
N PRO A 24 20.68 15.24 -20.09
CA PRO A 24 21.84 16.04 -19.68
C PRO A 24 21.50 17.05 -18.58
N ALA A 25 20.37 17.77 -18.71
CA ALA A 25 19.94 18.75 -17.71
C ALA A 25 19.52 18.07 -16.40
N LEU A 26 18.81 16.94 -16.47
CA LEU A 26 18.33 16.22 -15.29
C LEU A 26 19.47 15.59 -14.46
N TYR A 27 20.51 15.09 -15.11
CA TYR A 27 21.64 14.44 -14.44
C TYR A 27 22.76 15.41 -14.04
N SER A 28 22.80 16.61 -14.66
CA SER A 28 23.73 17.68 -14.27
C SER A 28 23.46 18.21 -12.86
N ASP A 29 24.45 18.93 -12.32
CA ASP A 29 24.24 19.72 -11.12
C ASP A 29 23.48 21.02 -11.46
N PHE A 30 22.16 20.93 -11.49
CA PHE A 30 21.29 22.05 -11.80
C PHE A 30 21.08 23.02 -10.62
N ARG A 31 21.71 22.83 -9.45
CA ARG A 31 21.59 23.76 -8.30
C ARG A 31 22.08 25.16 -8.65
N SER A 32 23.14 25.24 -9.44
CA SER A 32 23.70 26.49 -9.98
C SER A 32 22.69 27.28 -10.84
N GLN A 33 21.63 26.64 -11.33
CA GLN A 33 20.60 27.28 -12.15
C GLN A 33 19.54 28.01 -11.31
N ARG A 34 19.50 27.81 -9.99
CA ARG A 34 18.46 28.38 -9.10
C ARG A 34 18.28 29.89 -9.24
N THR A 35 19.37 30.63 -9.46
CA THR A 35 19.34 32.08 -9.69
C THR A 35 19.31 32.47 -11.17
N PRO A 36 20.21 31.97 -12.04
CA PRO A 36 20.26 32.43 -13.43
C PRO A 36 19.16 31.85 -14.34
N ASN A 37 18.55 30.72 -13.96
CA ASN A 37 17.46 30.07 -14.70
C ASN A 37 16.50 29.35 -13.73
N PRO A 38 15.68 30.11 -12.97
CA PRO A 38 14.79 29.54 -11.96
C PRO A 38 13.73 28.60 -12.55
N ASP A 39 13.28 28.86 -13.78
CA ASP A 39 12.32 28.00 -14.48
C ASP A 39 12.94 26.64 -14.81
N GLY A 40 14.17 26.61 -15.31
CA GLY A 40 14.92 25.39 -15.57
C GLY A 40 15.17 24.58 -14.30
N TYR A 41 15.57 25.25 -13.21
CA TYR A 41 15.72 24.65 -11.89
C TYR A 41 14.42 24.00 -11.40
N THR A 42 13.31 24.74 -11.44
CA THR A 42 11.99 24.27 -11.00
C THR A 42 11.47 23.11 -11.85
N ALA A 43 11.69 23.16 -13.17
CA ALA A 43 11.32 22.08 -14.08
C ALA A 43 12.13 20.80 -13.80
N ASN A 44 13.43 20.91 -13.51
CA ASN A 44 14.27 19.76 -13.15
C ASN A 44 13.85 19.16 -11.81
N LEU A 45 13.57 20.00 -10.80
CA LEU A 45 13.06 19.55 -9.50
C LEU A 45 11.75 18.78 -9.65
N SER A 46 10.80 19.37 -10.38
CA SER A 46 9.46 18.78 -10.58
C SER A 46 9.54 17.45 -11.31
N ALA A 47 10.39 17.35 -12.34
CA ALA A 47 10.63 16.10 -13.07
C ALA A 47 11.18 15.00 -12.16
N TRP A 48 12.16 15.30 -11.32
CA TRP A 48 12.71 14.31 -10.38
C TRP A 48 11.73 13.93 -9.26
N ARG A 49 10.96 14.88 -8.72
CA ARG A 49 9.89 14.60 -7.74
C ARG A 49 8.85 13.64 -8.31
N ALA A 50 8.35 13.92 -9.52
CA ALA A 50 7.40 13.07 -10.22
C ALA A 50 8.00 11.68 -10.53
N ALA A 51 9.27 11.62 -10.94
CA ALA A 51 9.95 10.35 -11.21
C ALA A 51 10.10 9.48 -9.95
N LEU A 52 10.49 10.05 -8.81
CA LEU A 52 10.57 9.32 -7.55
C LEU A 52 9.20 8.80 -7.11
N ALA A 53 8.16 9.63 -7.22
CA ALA A 53 6.80 9.23 -6.93
C ALA A 53 6.33 8.10 -7.86
N ARG A 54 6.63 8.18 -9.16
CA ARG A 54 6.33 7.13 -10.14
C ARG A 54 7.06 5.82 -9.83
N LEU A 55 8.35 5.87 -9.56
CA LEU A 55 9.15 4.68 -9.24
C LEU A 55 8.62 3.97 -7.98
N ALA A 56 8.22 4.74 -6.96
CA ALA A 56 7.52 4.21 -5.80
C ALA A 56 6.18 3.60 -6.25
N TRP A 57 5.32 4.37 -6.90
CA TRP A 57 3.97 3.94 -7.31
C TRP A 57 3.99 2.65 -8.13
N ASP A 58 4.94 2.51 -9.06
CA ASP A 58 5.11 1.35 -9.95
C ASP A 58 5.91 0.21 -9.28
N ALA A 59 6.22 0.34 -7.99
CA ALA A 59 6.93 -0.63 -7.16
C ALA A 59 8.29 -1.04 -7.76
N GLN A 60 9.01 -0.06 -8.33
CA GLN A 60 10.35 -0.26 -8.93
C GLN A 60 11.47 -0.03 -7.92
N LEU A 61 11.20 0.72 -6.84
CA LEU A 61 12.20 0.99 -5.81
C LEU A 61 12.50 -0.27 -4.97
N PRO A 62 13.77 -0.53 -4.64
CA PRO A 62 14.14 -1.64 -3.77
C PRO A 62 13.61 -1.43 -2.35
N ASP A 63 13.18 -2.52 -1.71
CA ASP A 63 12.85 -2.52 -0.27
C ASP A 63 14.05 -3.03 0.54
N PRO A 64 14.66 -2.20 1.41
CA PRO A 64 15.74 -2.65 2.29
C PRO A 64 15.28 -3.65 3.36
N ALA A 65 13.96 -3.80 3.60
CA ALA A 65 13.41 -4.66 4.64
C ALA A 65 13.03 -6.09 4.17
N THR A 66 13.48 -6.54 2.99
CA THR A 66 13.28 -7.92 2.47
C THR A 66 11.83 -8.35 2.18
N SER A 67 10.88 -7.43 2.03
CA SER A 67 9.52 -7.79 1.59
C SER A 67 9.56 -8.42 0.19
N THR A 68 8.74 -9.46 -0.03
CA THR A 68 8.44 -10.00 -1.37
C THR A 68 7.72 -9.00 -2.27
N THR A 69 7.21 -7.90 -1.69
CA THR A 69 6.45 -6.86 -2.37
C THR A 69 7.04 -5.47 -2.06
N PRO A 70 7.63 -4.78 -3.05
CA PRO A 70 8.19 -3.44 -2.84
C PRO A 70 7.11 -2.41 -2.50
N PRO A 71 7.39 -1.45 -1.60
CA PRO A 71 6.41 -0.46 -1.18
C PRO A 71 6.07 0.53 -2.32
N ARG A 72 4.83 1.00 -2.33
CA ARG A 72 4.32 1.96 -3.33
C ARG A 72 4.08 3.36 -2.80
N LEU A 73 3.78 3.47 -1.51
CA LEU A 73 3.48 4.74 -0.85
C LEU A 73 4.70 5.27 -0.08
N LEU A 74 5.78 4.49 -0.03
CA LEU A 74 6.99 4.82 0.69
C LEU A 74 8.19 4.93 -0.24
N LEU A 75 9.08 5.87 0.08
CA LEU A 75 10.38 6.06 -0.54
C LEU A 75 11.45 5.93 0.55
N THR A 76 12.38 4.99 0.38
CA THR A 76 13.60 4.96 1.19
C THR A 76 14.72 5.69 0.46
N VAL A 77 15.35 6.61 1.17
CA VAL A 77 16.49 7.40 0.71
C VAL A 77 17.71 6.97 1.53
N ASP A 78 18.69 6.41 0.85
CA ASP A 78 19.97 5.96 1.40
C ASP A 78 21.12 6.20 0.40
N ASP A 79 22.32 5.73 0.71
CA ASP A 79 23.49 5.90 -0.17
C ASP A 79 23.42 5.08 -1.46
N SER A 80 22.51 4.10 -1.54
CA SER A 80 22.34 3.24 -2.71
C SER A 80 21.41 3.86 -3.76
N LEU A 81 20.45 4.71 -3.35
CA LEU A 81 19.47 5.32 -4.26
C LEU A 81 20.12 6.03 -5.48
N PRO A 82 21.17 6.86 -5.33
CA PRO A 82 21.83 7.47 -6.50
C PRO A 82 22.46 6.45 -7.45
N ALA A 83 22.92 5.30 -6.93
CA ALA A 83 23.50 4.23 -7.74
C ALA A 83 22.42 3.47 -8.52
N HIS A 84 21.25 3.23 -7.93
CA HIS A 84 20.11 2.64 -8.63
C HIS A 84 19.58 3.53 -9.75
N LEU A 85 19.65 4.85 -9.58
CA LEU A 85 19.26 5.86 -10.57
C LEU A 85 20.37 6.24 -11.56
N GLN A 86 21.49 5.51 -11.57
CA GLN A 86 22.61 5.84 -12.44
C GLN A 86 22.27 5.61 -13.92
N SER A 87 22.56 6.61 -14.76
CA SER A 87 22.55 6.47 -16.22
C SER A 87 23.92 6.00 -16.72
N ARG A 88 23.93 5.11 -17.73
CA ARG A 88 25.17 4.69 -18.39
C ARG A 88 25.90 5.85 -19.06
N GLN A 89 25.16 6.83 -19.59
CA GLN A 89 25.72 7.95 -20.35
C GLN A 89 26.02 9.16 -19.47
N PHE A 90 25.17 9.44 -18.48
CA PHE A 90 25.24 10.68 -17.69
C PHE A 90 25.67 10.48 -16.24
N GLY A 91 25.95 9.24 -15.83
CA GLY A 91 26.37 8.95 -14.47
C GLY A 91 25.22 9.08 -13.46
N ARG A 92 25.54 9.46 -12.22
CA ARG A 92 24.58 9.59 -11.13
C ARG A 92 23.90 10.97 -11.16
N PRO A 93 22.63 11.08 -10.71
CA PRO A 93 21.97 12.37 -10.62
C PRO A 93 22.63 13.24 -9.52
N LEU A 94 23.30 14.32 -9.94
CA LEU A 94 24.14 15.13 -9.03
C LEU A 94 23.33 15.99 -8.04
N ALA A 95 22.13 16.43 -8.42
CA ALA A 95 21.28 17.29 -7.60
C ALA A 95 20.18 16.52 -6.83
N LEU A 96 20.23 15.19 -6.76
CA LEU A 96 19.18 14.37 -6.15
C LEU A 96 18.96 14.71 -4.66
N GLY A 97 20.01 15.05 -3.92
CA GLY A 97 19.90 15.50 -2.53
C GLY A 97 19.02 16.76 -2.38
N THR A 98 19.15 17.71 -3.32
CA THR A 98 18.32 18.91 -3.36
C THR A 98 16.87 18.59 -3.70
N VAL A 99 16.63 17.66 -4.62
CA VAL A 99 15.26 17.20 -4.95
C VAL A 99 14.55 16.66 -3.70
N VAL A 100 15.22 15.80 -2.92
CA VAL A 100 14.60 15.19 -1.74
C VAL A 100 14.32 16.23 -0.66
N ARG A 101 15.25 17.17 -0.41
CA ARG A 101 15.02 18.26 0.55
C ARG A 101 13.88 19.18 0.15
N GLU A 102 13.84 19.61 -1.11
CA GLU A 102 12.75 20.41 -1.64
C GLU A 102 11.41 19.67 -1.54
N ALA A 103 11.40 18.35 -1.73
CA ALA A 103 10.19 17.54 -1.55
C ALA A 103 9.76 17.45 -0.07
N LEU A 104 10.71 17.42 0.88
CA LEU A 104 10.43 17.49 2.32
C LEU A 104 9.88 18.87 2.73
N GLU A 105 10.50 19.93 2.25
CA GLU A 105 10.11 21.32 2.53
C GLU A 105 8.71 21.64 1.98
N ASN A 106 8.40 21.14 0.78
CA ASN A 106 7.08 21.30 0.15
C ASN A 106 6.01 20.35 0.71
N GLY A 107 6.38 19.37 1.55
CA GLY A 107 5.45 18.40 2.13
C GLY A 107 5.07 17.22 1.23
N ASP A 108 5.67 17.09 0.04
CA ASP A 108 5.52 15.93 -0.84
C ASP A 108 6.08 14.65 -0.23
N LEU A 109 7.14 14.79 0.57
CA LEU A 109 7.72 13.72 1.36
C LEU A 109 7.54 14.03 2.83
N VAL A 110 7.03 13.05 3.58
CA VAL A 110 6.84 13.18 5.03
C VAL A 110 7.55 12.02 5.72
N PRO A 111 8.46 12.25 6.69
CA PRO A 111 9.10 11.16 7.42
C PRO A 111 8.05 10.21 8.02
N VAL A 112 8.17 8.90 7.79
CA VAL A 112 7.18 7.90 8.25
C VAL A 112 6.89 8.00 9.76
N PRO A 113 7.90 8.11 10.66
CA PRO A 113 7.64 8.23 12.09
C PRO A 113 6.80 9.47 12.43
N ASP A 114 7.07 10.60 11.74
CA ASP A 114 6.38 11.86 11.99
C ASP A 114 4.96 11.81 11.41
N PHE A 115 4.77 11.18 10.26
CA PHE A 115 3.45 10.94 9.68
C PHE A 115 2.56 10.10 10.59
N LEU A 116 3.07 8.99 11.12
CA LEU A 116 2.30 8.07 11.97
C LEU A 116 2.02 8.67 13.37
N ALA A 117 2.98 9.40 13.94
CA ALA A 117 2.84 10.02 15.25
C ALA A 117 1.88 11.23 15.25
N ARG A 118 1.72 11.93 14.12
CA ARG A 118 0.88 13.12 14.03
C ARG A 118 -0.59 12.78 14.30
N LYS A 119 -1.19 13.48 15.27
CA LYS A 119 -2.60 13.32 15.69
C LYS A 119 -3.58 14.09 14.81
N GLU A 120 -3.20 15.29 14.38
CA GLU A 120 -4.03 16.16 13.54
C GLU A 120 -3.84 15.86 12.06
N THR A 121 -4.81 16.30 11.26
CA THR A 121 -4.77 16.20 9.81
C THR A 121 -3.53 16.88 9.23
N ILE A 122 -2.95 16.30 8.16
CA ILE A 122 -1.82 16.88 7.44
C ILE A 122 -2.18 18.18 6.70
N TYR A 123 -3.47 18.44 6.51
CA TYR A 123 -4.00 19.62 5.84
C TYR A 123 -4.48 20.71 6.81
N ALA A 124 -4.43 20.48 8.13
CA ALA A 124 -4.64 21.55 9.09
C ALA A 124 -3.61 22.65 8.78
N LYS A 125 -4.08 23.79 8.26
CA LYS A 125 -3.23 24.96 8.05
C LYS A 125 -2.59 25.25 9.40
N THR A 126 -1.25 25.26 9.43
CA THR A 126 -0.49 25.91 10.48
C THR A 126 -0.92 27.37 10.52
N ALA A 127 -1.94 27.66 11.34
CA ALA A 127 -2.59 28.95 11.49
C ALA A 127 -1.72 29.90 12.32
N GLY A 128 -0.51 30.16 11.85
CA GLY A 128 0.43 31.09 12.46
C GLY A 128 1.46 31.54 11.45
N TRP A 129 1.56 32.85 11.26
CA TRP A 129 2.63 33.48 10.48
C TRP A 129 3.98 33.07 11.08
N GLY A 130 4.73 32.23 10.36
CA GLY A 130 6.04 31.70 10.80
C GLY A 130 6.19 30.18 10.81
N ALA A 131 5.24 29.42 10.25
CA ALA A 131 5.26 27.96 10.33
C ALA A 131 6.23 27.32 9.33
N VAL A 132 7.46 27.07 9.78
CA VAL A 132 8.20 25.88 9.33
C VAL A 132 7.34 24.67 9.71
N PRO A 133 6.98 23.76 8.78
CA PRO A 133 6.21 22.57 9.14
C PRO A 133 6.93 21.84 10.27
N TRP A 134 6.23 21.53 11.37
CA TRP A 134 6.85 20.89 12.55
C TRP A 134 7.57 19.58 12.19
N SER A 135 7.19 18.93 11.08
CA SER A 135 7.86 17.77 10.47
C SER A 135 9.27 18.06 9.94
N VAL A 136 9.53 19.28 9.45
CA VAL A 136 10.85 19.72 9.01
C VAL A 136 11.71 20.10 10.22
N ALA A 137 11.10 20.66 11.27
CA ALA A 137 11.77 20.97 12.53
C ALA A 137 12.20 19.72 13.31
N SER A 138 11.36 18.67 13.39
CA SER A 138 11.70 17.39 14.03
C SER A 138 12.81 16.64 13.29
N TRP A 139 12.77 16.64 11.95
CA TRP A 139 13.85 16.10 11.13
C TRP A 139 15.16 16.88 11.35
N ALA A 140 15.13 18.21 11.29
CA ALA A 140 16.30 19.06 11.49
C ALA A 140 16.90 18.86 12.89
N ALA A 141 16.06 18.75 13.93
CA ALA A 141 16.52 18.45 15.29
C ALA A 141 17.17 17.06 15.43
N ARG A 142 16.65 16.03 14.74
CA ARG A 142 17.25 14.68 14.74
C ARG A 142 18.57 14.62 13.98
N GLN A 143 18.72 15.40 12.91
CA GLN A 143 19.93 15.41 12.09
C GLN A 143 21.02 16.36 12.65
N LEU A 144 20.63 17.37 13.44
CA LEU A 144 21.53 18.38 14.02
C LEU A 144 21.77 18.21 15.53
N GLY A 145 21.18 17.18 16.16
CA GLY A 145 21.40 16.84 17.57
C GLY A 145 22.80 16.30 17.83
N PHE A 146 23.61 17.10 18.53
CA PHE A 146 24.96 16.82 19.04
C PHE A 146 26.09 16.71 17.99
N GLY A 147 26.36 17.83 17.31
CA GLY A 147 27.72 18.14 16.84
C GLY A 147 27.90 18.32 15.34
N SER A 148 27.46 19.45 14.79
CA SER A 148 28.19 20.12 13.70
C SER A 148 27.73 21.57 13.57
N GLY A 149 28.57 22.51 13.99
CA GLY A 149 28.37 23.93 13.74
C GLY A 149 28.64 24.31 12.29
N GLY A 150 27.96 25.38 11.85
CA GLY A 150 28.39 26.33 10.82
C GLY A 150 28.68 25.80 9.40
N GLY A 151 27.75 26.02 8.47
CA GLY A 151 28.06 25.97 7.03
C GLY A 151 26.84 25.68 6.16
N THR A 152 26.33 26.69 5.45
CA THR A 152 25.20 26.59 4.50
C THR A 152 25.54 25.82 3.22
N SER A 153 26.80 25.49 2.95
CA SER A 153 27.23 24.78 1.74
C SER A 153 27.37 23.26 1.90
N THR A 154 27.70 22.75 3.09
CA THR A 154 27.91 21.30 3.33
C THR A 154 26.61 20.54 3.62
N ALA A 155 25.52 21.26 3.94
CA ALA A 155 24.20 20.68 4.14
C ALA A 155 23.54 20.27 2.81
N GLU A 156 23.79 20.99 1.71
CA GLU A 156 23.19 20.67 0.41
C GLU A 156 23.76 19.39 -0.23
N ASP A 157 25.02 19.04 0.07
CA ASP A 157 25.63 17.81 -0.47
C ASP A 157 25.21 16.55 0.29
N LYS A 158 24.67 16.68 1.50
CA LYS A 158 24.24 15.53 2.30
C LYS A 158 22.82 15.10 1.92
N MET A 159 22.68 13.86 1.46
CA MET A 159 21.38 13.24 1.21
C MET A 159 20.60 13.09 2.53
N PRO A 160 19.35 13.58 2.63
CA PRO A 160 18.52 13.37 3.82
C PRO A 160 18.04 11.91 3.88
N LYS A 161 18.81 11.07 4.55
CA LYS A 161 18.53 9.62 4.64
C LYS A 161 17.30 9.35 5.52
N GLY A 162 16.52 8.36 5.14
CA GLY A 162 15.33 7.94 5.88
C GLY A 162 14.27 7.29 5.01
N THR A 163 13.16 6.89 5.62
CA THR A 163 11.97 6.41 4.93
C THR A 163 10.87 7.45 5.02
N TYR A 164 10.30 7.79 3.87
CA TYR A 164 9.34 8.86 3.71
C TYR A 164 8.06 8.35 3.06
N VAL A 165 6.93 8.87 3.51
CA VAL A 165 5.64 8.77 2.83
C VAL A 165 5.67 9.67 1.61
N VAL A 166 5.35 9.11 0.44
CA VAL A 166 5.17 9.85 -0.80
C VAL A 166 3.73 10.36 -0.84
N LEU A 167 3.52 11.60 -0.44
CA LEU A 167 2.19 12.16 -0.25
C LEU A 167 1.32 12.14 -1.54
N PRO A 168 1.84 12.49 -2.74
CA PRO A 168 1.04 12.39 -3.97
C PRO A 168 0.52 10.98 -4.25
N ASN A 169 1.32 9.95 -3.93
CA ASN A 169 0.92 8.56 -4.08
C ASN A 169 -0.14 8.17 -3.05
N LEU A 170 0.04 8.60 -1.80
CA LEU A 170 -0.90 8.35 -0.72
C LEU A 170 -2.26 9.00 -1.02
N GLU A 171 -2.29 10.24 -1.50
CA GLU A 171 -3.52 10.93 -1.90
C GLU A 171 -4.23 10.21 -3.04
N LYS A 172 -3.47 9.79 -4.06
CA LYS A 172 -3.98 8.99 -5.17
C LYS A 172 -4.59 7.67 -4.70
N ALA A 173 -3.89 6.92 -3.86
CA ALA A 173 -4.39 5.67 -3.28
C ALA A 173 -5.64 5.91 -2.42
N GLY A 174 -5.64 6.98 -1.61
CA GLY A 174 -6.80 7.35 -0.80
C GLY A 174 -8.01 7.74 -1.65
N GLY A 175 -7.82 8.41 -2.79
CA GLY A 175 -8.89 8.73 -3.74
C GLY A 175 -9.55 7.47 -4.33
N LEU A 176 -8.74 6.50 -4.76
CA LEU A 176 -9.25 5.23 -5.28
C LEU A 176 -10.05 4.43 -4.22
N VAL A 177 -9.57 4.41 -2.97
CA VAL A 177 -10.33 3.78 -1.87
C VAL A 177 -11.59 4.58 -1.54
N ALA A 178 -11.57 5.91 -1.65
CA ALA A 178 -12.75 6.75 -1.44
C ALA A 178 -13.85 6.47 -2.47
N GLU A 179 -13.50 6.25 -3.74
CA GLU A 179 -14.45 5.86 -4.79
C GLU A 179 -15.12 4.51 -4.47
N GLN A 180 -14.33 3.52 -4.03
CA GLN A 180 -14.85 2.22 -3.60
C GLN A 180 -15.69 2.29 -2.33
N ALA A 181 -15.34 3.19 -1.40
CA ALA A 181 -16.10 3.44 -0.18
C ALA A 181 -17.46 4.09 -0.51
N ALA A 182 -17.47 5.07 -1.42
CA ALA A 182 -18.69 5.71 -1.89
C ALA A 182 -19.63 4.73 -2.59
N ALA A 183 -19.09 3.81 -3.39
CA ALA A 183 -19.87 2.74 -4.02
C ALA A 183 -20.54 1.79 -3.02
N ARG A 184 -20.02 1.74 -1.78
CA ARG A 184 -20.55 0.93 -0.68
C ARG A 184 -21.32 1.77 0.34
N ALA A 185 -21.63 3.04 0.05
CA ALA A 185 -22.30 3.91 1.03
C ALA A 185 -23.72 3.44 1.40
N SER A 186 -24.40 2.75 0.47
CA SER A 186 -25.70 2.12 0.72
C SER A 186 -25.60 0.78 1.45
N ASP A 187 -24.39 0.21 1.57
CA ASP A 187 -24.19 -1.08 2.19
C ASP A 187 -24.39 -0.99 3.70
N THR A 188 -24.83 -2.09 4.26
CA THR A 188 -25.03 -2.23 5.70
C THR A 188 -23.69 -2.06 6.44
N ARG A 189 -23.72 -1.62 7.70
CA ARG A 189 -22.47 -1.52 8.50
C ARG A 189 -21.76 -2.88 8.59
N PHE A 190 -22.50 -4.00 8.55
CA PHE A 190 -21.93 -5.34 8.51
C PHE A 190 -21.08 -5.56 7.24
N GLU A 191 -21.64 -5.22 6.08
CA GLU A 191 -20.95 -5.31 4.78
C GLU A 191 -19.74 -4.39 4.70
N ARG A 192 -19.81 -3.20 5.32
CA ARG A 192 -18.72 -2.21 5.39
C ARG A 192 -17.64 -2.48 6.43
N THR A 193 -17.75 -3.57 7.19
CA THR A 193 -16.79 -3.93 8.27
C THR A 193 -15.92 -5.10 7.86
N PHE A 194 -14.60 -4.96 8.03
CA PHE A 194 -13.61 -5.90 7.51
C PHE A 194 -12.52 -6.15 8.54
N THR A 195 -11.91 -7.32 8.49
CA THR A 195 -10.57 -7.47 9.07
C THR A 195 -9.58 -6.73 8.19
N ARG A 196 -8.45 -6.34 8.76
CA ARG A 196 -7.38 -5.67 8.02
C ARG A 196 -6.96 -6.49 6.80
N ARG A 197 -6.75 -7.81 6.96
CA ARG A 197 -6.37 -8.70 5.85
C ARG A 197 -7.41 -8.71 4.74
N HIS A 198 -8.70 -8.76 5.10
CA HIS A 198 -9.76 -8.71 4.11
C HIS A 198 -9.81 -7.34 3.42
N PHE A 199 -9.70 -6.24 4.16
CA PHE A 199 -9.66 -4.89 3.59
C PHE A 199 -8.50 -4.71 2.59
N GLU A 200 -7.33 -5.23 2.93
CA GLU A 200 -6.15 -5.26 2.04
C GLU A 200 -6.43 -6.02 0.73
N ARG A 201 -7.19 -7.11 0.79
CA ARG A 201 -7.55 -7.91 -0.40
C ARG A 201 -8.71 -7.31 -1.20
N ALA A 202 -9.71 -6.74 -0.55
CA ALA A 202 -10.98 -6.35 -1.17
C ALA A 202 -10.98 -4.90 -1.66
N CYS A 203 -10.31 -4.00 -0.95
CA CYS A 203 -10.31 -2.57 -1.28
C CYS A 203 -8.97 -2.12 -1.88
N VAL A 204 -7.87 -2.75 -1.47
CA VAL A 204 -6.52 -2.33 -1.84
C VAL A 204 -5.94 -3.12 -3.02
N ALA A 205 -6.51 -4.27 -3.39
CA ALA A 205 -6.06 -5.05 -4.55
C ALA A 205 -6.23 -4.31 -5.89
N ASP A 206 -7.24 -3.45 -6.02
CA ASP A 206 -7.48 -2.65 -7.23
C ASP A 206 -6.53 -1.45 -7.36
N LEU A 207 -5.73 -1.14 -6.32
CA LEU A 207 -4.64 -0.17 -6.41
C LEU A 207 -3.47 -0.68 -7.26
N ALA A 208 -3.52 -1.94 -7.70
CA ALA A 208 -2.62 -2.48 -8.69
C ALA A 208 -2.72 -1.65 -9.99
N VAL A 209 -1.60 -1.04 -10.39
CA VAL A 209 -1.46 -0.36 -11.69
C VAL A 209 -1.96 -1.28 -12.80
N ALA A 210 -2.78 -0.74 -13.71
CA ALA A 210 -3.27 -1.45 -14.88
C ALA A 210 -2.13 -2.21 -15.57
N GLY A 211 -2.20 -3.55 -15.55
CA GLY A 211 -1.18 -4.44 -16.11
C GLY A 211 -0.27 -5.16 -15.10
N GLN A 212 -0.37 -4.89 -13.79
CA GLN A 212 0.44 -5.57 -12.76
C GLN A 212 -0.43 -6.10 -11.60
N LYS A 213 -1.21 -7.16 -11.86
CA LYS A 213 -2.13 -7.80 -10.89
C LYS A 213 -1.45 -8.43 -9.67
N ASP A 214 -0.13 -8.64 -9.70
CA ASP A 214 0.60 -9.42 -8.68
C ASP A 214 1.26 -8.57 -7.58
N ARG A 215 0.91 -7.28 -7.44
CA ARG A 215 1.61 -6.37 -6.51
C ARG A 215 0.64 -5.46 -5.74
N ALA A 216 -0.16 -6.05 -4.85
CA ALA A 216 -0.98 -5.32 -3.87
C ALA A 216 -0.12 -4.46 -2.92
N LEU A 217 -0.70 -3.46 -2.26
CA LEU A 217 -0.01 -2.80 -1.13
C LEU A 217 0.15 -3.81 0.01
N ALA A 218 1.31 -3.79 0.67
CA ALA A 218 1.60 -4.71 1.76
C ALA A 218 2.32 -4.02 2.92
N GLY A 219 2.16 -4.57 4.12
CA GLY A 219 2.88 -4.15 5.32
C GLY A 219 2.70 -2.67 5.64
N ARG A 220 3.81 -1.93 5.65
CA ARG A 220 3.85 -0.51 6.08
C ARG A 220 3.08 0.45 5.18
N ASP A 221 2.86 0.12 3.90
CA ASP A 221 2.00 0.95 3.03
C ASP A 221 0.58 1.00 3.56
N VAL A 222 0.07 -0.13 4.07
CA VAL A 222 -1.30 -0.23 4.58
C VAL A 222 -1.45 0.55 5.88
N ASP A 223 -0.45 0.51 6.77
CA ASP A 223 -0.48 1.30 8.00
C ASP A 223 -0.61 2.80 7.71
N VAL A 224 0.17 3.29 6.76
CA VAL A 224 0.15 4.70 6.32
C VAL A 224 -1.18 5.04 5.64
N LEU A 225 -1.68 4.16 4.77
CA LEU A 225 -2.95 4.36 4.08
C LEU A 225 -4.14 4.38 5.05
N LEU A 226 -4.24 3.42 5.97
CA LEU A 226 -5.30 3.37 6.98
C LEU A 226 -5.26 4.59 7.88
N ARG A 227 -4.06 5.01 8.31
CA ARG A 227 -3.88 6.24 9.09
C ARG A 227 -4.39 7.46 8.32
N PHE A 228 -4.07 7.57 7.04
CA PHE A 228 -4.53 8.67 6.19
C PHE A 228 -6.05 8.68 6.01
N LEU A 229 -6.64 7.53 5.67
CA LEU A 229 -8.08 7.40 5.47
C LEU A 229 -8.86 7.72 6.75
N ALA A 230 -8.36 7.29 7.91
CA ALA A 230 -9.01 7.56 9.19
C ALA A 230 -8.83 9.02 9.65
N ARG A 231 -7.59 9.49 9.69
CA ARG A 231 -7.24 10.81 10.25
C ARG A 231 -7.56 11.97 9.32
N ASP A 232 -7.18 11.86 8.06
CA ASP A 232 -7.17 12.99 7.12
C ASP A 232 -8.44 13.04 6.27
N LYS A 233 -9.02 11.87 5.96
CA LYS A 233 -10.24 11.77 5.14
C LYS A 233 -11.50 11.45 5.95
N GLY A 234 -11.37 10.90 7.16
CA GLY A 234 -12.51 10.47 7.97
C GLY A 234 -13.32 9.32 7.36
N LEU A 235 -12.80 8.66 6.32
CA LEU A 235 -13.52 7.64 5.53
C LEU A 235 -13.58 6.28 6.20
N VAL A 236 -12.68 6.00 7.14
CA VAL A 236 -12.63 4.71 7.83
C VAL A 236 -12.45 4.91 9.34
N ALA A 237 -12.98 3.98 10.11
CA ALA A 237 -12.60 3.73 11.49
C ALA A 237 -11.66 2.53 11.52
N SER A 238 -10.56 2.60 12.28
CA SER A 238 -9.65 1.45 12.45
C SER A 238 -8.97 1.44 13.81
N ASP A 239 -8.85 0.24 14.38
CA ASP A 239 -8.06 -0.09 15.57
C ASP A 239 -6.73 -0.79 15.21
N GLY A 240 -6.43 -0.92 13.91
CA GLY A 240 -5.26 -1.63 13.38
C GLY A 240 -5.50 -3.09 13.00
N GLN A 241 -6.57 -3.74 13.48
CA GLN A 241 -6.95 -5.11 13.12
C GLN A 241 -8.29 -5.18 12.38
N THR A 242 -9.18 -4.26 12.70
CA THR A 242 -10.51 -4.09 12.12
C THR A 242 -10.53 -2.76 11.38
N VAL A 243 -11.16 -2.76 10.21
CA VAL A 243 -11.36 -1.58 9.38
C VAL A 243 -12.84 -1.51 9.02
N ARG A 244 -13.48 -0.40 9.36
CA ARG A 244 -14.86 -0.13 9.00
C ARG A 244 -14.91 1.11 8.12
N ILE A 245 -15.44 0.96 6.91
CA ILE A 245 -15.75 2.09 6.04
C ILE A 245 -16.87 2.88 6.70
N ARG A 246 -16.71 4.19 6.88
CA ARG A 246 -17.69 5.06 7.53
C ARG A 246 -18.63 5.67 6.50
N VAL A 247 -19.85 5.92 6.93
CA VAL A 247 -20.78 6.85 6.28
C VAL A 247 -20.96 8.08 7.15
N GLU A 248 -21.54 9.14 6.59
CA GLU A 248 -21.76 10.40 7.30
C GLU A 248 -22.58 10.18 8.59
N GLY A 249 -22.14 10.78 9.70
CA GLY A 249 -22.78 10.63 11.01
C GLY A 249 -22.35 9.42 11.84
N GLU A 250 -21.58 8.46 11.29
CA GLU A 250 -21.09 7.31 12.08
C GLU A 250 -19.86 7.64 12.94
N ASP A 251 -19.74 6.97 14.09
CA ASP A 251 -18.59 7.10 14.99
C ASP A 251 -17.26 6.68 14.34
N ALA A 252 -16.19 7.35 14.76
CA ALA A 252 -14.83 7.07 14.33
C ALA A 252 -14.16 5.91 15.08
N ALA A 253 -14.82 5.35 16.11
CA ALA A 253 -14.30 4.25 16.90
C ALA A 253 -14.76 2.89 16.37
N VAL A 254 -13.85 1.91 16.38
CA VAL A 254 -14.20 0.50 16.17
C VAL A 254 -14.74 -0.07 17.48
N THR A 255 -15.84 -0.81 17.40
CA THR A 255 -16.47 -1.49 18.54
C THR A 255 -16.10 -2.97 18.60
N GLU A 256 -16.28 -3.63 19.74
CA GLU A 256 -16.09 -5.09 19.85
C GLU A 256 -17.01 -5.86 18.88
N GLU A 257 -18.20 -5.35 18.64
CA GLU A 257 -19.14 -5.90 17.65
C GLU A 257 -18.56 -5.84 16.24
N ASP A 258 -17.90 -4.73 15.86
CA ASP A 258 -17.24 -4.62 14.56
C ASP A 258 -16.16 -5.69 14.39
N ALA A 259 -15.36 -5.92 15.44
CA ALA A 259 -14.31 -6.94 15.43
C ALA A 259 -14.88 -8.35 15.28
N ALA A 260 -15.98 -8.66 15.98
CA ALA A 260 -16.66 -9.95 15.87
C ALA A 260 -17.27 -10.15 14.46
N VAL A 261 -17.92 -9.13 13.91
CA VAL A 261 -18.48 -9.13 12.55
C VAL A 261 -17.38 -9.35 11.51
N ALA A 262 -16.27 -8.61 11.62
CA ALA A 262 -15.13 -8.72 10.74
C ALA A 262 -14.58 -10.16 10.70
N GLN A 263 -14.34 -10.75 11.87
CA GLN A 263 -13.83 -12.11 12.00
C GLN A 263 -14.81 -13.16 11.47
N LEU A 264 -16.11 -12.99 11.72
CA LEU A 264 -17.14 -13.89 11.20
C LEU A 264 -17.17 -13.86 9.67
N LYS A 265 -17.09 -12.68 9.06
CA LYS A 265 -17.06 -12.53 7.59
C LYS A 265 -15.83 -13.21 7.00
N GLU A 266 -14.66 -12.99 7.58
CA GLU A 266 -13.43 -13.64 7.14
C GLU A 266 -13.51 -15.17 7.25
N LEU A 267 -14.05 -15.68 8.36
CA LEU A 267 -14.25 -17.11 8.56
C LEU A 267 -15.22 -17.71 7.52
N VAL A 268 -16.32 -17.02 7.22
CA VAL A 268 -17.28 -17.44 6.18
C VAL A 268 -16.59 -17.51 4.82
N GLU A 269 -15.79 -16.51 4.45
CA GLU A 269 -15.04 -16.54 3.19
C GLU A 269 -13.99 -17.64 3.11
N ASP A 270 -13.23 -17.84 4.19
CA ASP A 270 -12.22 -18.89 4.25
C ASP A 270 -12.88 -20.28 4.17
N LEU A 271 -14.02 -20.48 4.84
CA LEU A 271 -14.80 -21.72 4.74
C LEU A 271 -15.37 -21.91 3.33
N LYS A 272 -15.92 -20.87 2.69
CA LYS A 272 -16.35 -20.92 1.28
C LYS A 272 -15.21 -21.38 0.37
N HIS A 273 -14.06 -20.73 0.47
CA HIS A 273 -12.90 -21.09 -0.32
C HIS A 273 -12.44 -22.55 -0.10
N GLN A 274 -12.36 -22.98 1.16
CA GLN A 274 -12.03 -24.37 1.50
C GLN A 274 -13.03 -25.37 0.93
N THR A 275 -14.33 -25.09 1.02
CA THR A 275 -15.36 -25.96 0.45
C THR A 275 -15.25 -26.07 -1.07
N THR A 276 -14.97 -24.96 -1.78
CA THR A 276 -14.74 -24.96 -3.23
C THR A 276 -13.52 -25.80 -3.62
N LEU A 277 -12.39 -25.62 -2.93
CA LEU A 277 -11.17 -26.40 -3.20
C LEU A 277 -11.35 -27.89 -2.90
N LEU A 278 -12.01 -28.23 -1.79
CA LEU A 278 -12.27 -29.62 -1.42
C LEU A 278 -13.24 -30.29 -2.40
N ALA A 279 -14.28 -29.59 -2.86
CA ALA A 279 -15.20 -30.11 -3.88
C ALA A 279 -14.46 -30.43 -5.18
N ALA A 280 -13.65 -29.50 -5.69
CA ALA A 280 -12.83 -29.73 -6.89
C ALA A 280 -11.85 -30.90 -6.71
N ARG A 281 -11.29 -31.07 -5.50
CA ARG A 281 -10.41 -32.20 -5.19
C ARG A 281 -11.16 -33.54 -5.18
N VAL A 282 -12.38 -33.57 -4.66
CA VAL A 282 -13.25 -34.76 -4.68
C VAL A 282 -13.54 -35.18 -6.12
N ASP A 283 -13.88 -34.23 -6.99
CA ASP A 283 -14.15 -34.51 -8.41
C ASP A 283 -12.92 -35.05 -9.13
N THR A 284 -11.75 -34.45 -8.87
CA THR A 284 -10.46 -34.92 -9.43
C THR A 284 -10.15 -36.35 -9.01
N LEU A 285 -10.26 -36.66 -7.72
CA LEU A 285 -10.01 -38.01 -7.19
C LEU A 285 -11.00 -39.03 -7.75
N ALA A 286 -12.25 -38.63 -8.00
CA ALA A 286 -13.26 -39.47 -8.64
C ALA A 286 -12.89 -39.81 -10.10
N ALA A 287 -12.45 -38.81 -10.87
CA ALA A 287 -12.02 -38.99 -12.24
C ALA A 287 -10.76 -39.89 -12.32
N ASP A 288 -9.77 -39.65 -11.47
CA ASP A 288 -8.53 -40.42 -11.42
C ASP A 288 -8.79 -41.88 -11.00
N ALA A 289 -9.67 -42.10 -10.02
CA ALA A 289 -10.08 -43.44 -9.62
C ALA A 289 -10.74 -44.19 -10.78
N LYS A 290 -11.66 -43.53 -11.52
CA LYS A 290 -12.30 -44.10 -12.71
C LYS A 290 -11.28 -44.45 -13.80
N ALA A 291 -10.29 -43.60 -14.03
CA ALA A 291 -9.21 -43.86 -14.98
C ALA A 291 -8.32 -45.04 -14.53
N ALA A 292 -8.01 -45.15 -13.24
CA ALA A 292 -7.22 -46.27 -12.69
C ALA A 292 -7.94 -47.62 -12.83
N VAL A 293 -9.27 -47.65 -12.62
CA VAL A 293 -10.10 -48.83 -12.90
C VAL A 293 -10.04 -49.20 -14.38
N GLY A 294 -10.16 -48.23 -15.29
CA GLY A 294 -10.03 -48.46 -16.73
C GLY A 294 -8.68 -49.04 -17.14
N LYS A 295 -7.60 -48.66 -16.45
CA LYS A 295 -6.24 -49.20 -16.62
C LYS A 295 -5.99 -50.52 -15.87
N ARG A 296 -7.01 -51.11 -15.24
CA ARG A 296 -6.94 -52.33 -14.40
C ARG A 296 -5.95 -52.20 -13.23
N ASN A 297 -5.64 -50.99 -12.78
CA ASN A 297 -4.79 -50.75 -11.62
C ASN A 297 -5.64 -50.64 -10.35
N ASN A 298 -6.10 -51.79 -9.86
CA ASN A 298 -7.02 -51.87 -8.71
C ASN A 298 -6.44 -51.30 -7.42
N ALA A 299 -5.13 -51.47 -7.18
CA ALA A 299 -4.46 -50.93 -6.00
C ALA A 299 -4.49 -49.40 -5.99
N ALA A 300 -4.19 -48.77 -7.14
CA ALA A 300 -4.27 -47.32 -7.28
C ALA A 300 -5.71 -46.79 -7.17
N ALA A 301 -6.67 -47.47 -7.79
CA ALA A 301 -8.09 -47.11 -7.70
C ALA A 301 -8.59 -47.14 -6.25
N MET A 302 -8.27 -48.20 -5.49
CA MET A 302 -8.65 -48.31 -4.09
C MET A 302 -8.02 -47.24 -3.20
N ARG A 303 -6.76 -46.85 -3.45
CA ARG A 303 -6.10 -45.75 -2.75
C ARG A 303 -6.83 -44.42 -3.01
N LEU A 304 -7.07 -44.10 -4.27
CA LEU A 304 -7.75 -42.86 -4.68
C LEU A 304 -9.19 -42.77 -4.12
N LEU A 305 -9.92 -43.88 -4.07
CA LEU A 305 -11.26 -43.91 -3.46
C LEU A 305 -11.23 -43.67 -1.95
N ARG A 306 -10.21 -44.15 -1.23
CA ARG A 306 -10.04 -43.86 0.21
C ARG A 306 -9.69 -42.39 0.46
N GLU A 307 -8.81 -41.83 -0.36
CA GLU A 307 -8.49 -40.39 -0.34
C GLU A 307 -9.74 -39.56 -0.63
N LYS A 308 -10.54 -39.93 -1.66
CA LYS A 308 -11.81 -39.28 -1.99
C LYS A 308 -12.76 -39.29 -0.80
N LYS A 309 -12.99 -40.45 -0.17
CA LYS A 309 -13.88 -40.57 0.99
C LYS A 309 -13.45 -39.69 2.16
N THR A 310 -12.15 -39.54 2.38
CA THR A 310 -11.60 -38.67 3.43
C THR A 310 -11.82 -37.20 3.10
N ALA A 311 -11.63 -36.80 1.83
CA ALA A 311 -11.91 -35.46 1.34
C ALA A 311 -13.41 -35.13 1.44
N GLU A 312 -14.31 -36.05 1.06
CA GLU A 312 -15.77 -35.91 1.19
C GLU A 312 -16.20 -35.71 2.65
N ALA A 313 -15.66 -36.50 3.59
CA ALA A 313 -15.95 -36.34 5.01
C ALA A 313 -15.49 -34.97 5.54
N THR A 314 -14.35 -34.48 5.07
CA THR A 314 -13.84 -33.15 5.43
C THR A 314 -14.70 -32.05 4.82
N LEU A 315 -15.11 -32.19 3.56
CA LEU A 315 -16.02 -31.28 2.86
C LEU A 315 -17.36 -31.16 3.61
N GLY A 316 -17.95 -32.28 4.04
CA GLY A 316 -19.19 -32.29 4.81
C GLY A 316 -19.07 -31.54 6.14
N LYS A 317 -17.98 -31.76 6.89
CA LYS A 317 -17.71 -31.02 8.13
C LYS A 317 -17.55 -29.52 7.90
N ARG A 318 -16.81 -29.12 6.87
CA ARG A 318 -16.60 -27.71 6.52
C ARG A 318 -17.88 -27.04 6.02
N GLY A 319 -18.68 -27.74 5.22
CA GLY A 319 -19.98 -27.26 4.74
C GLY A 319 -20.98 -27.05 5.88
N ALA A 320 -21.04 -27.97 6.84
CA ALA A 320 -21.90 -27.80 8.02
C ALA A 320 -21.47 -26.58 8.86
N ALA A 321 -20.17 -26.39 9.07
CA ALA A 321 -19.65 -25.20 9.75
C ALA A 321 -19.96 -23.91 8.98
N LEU A 322 -19.86 -23.92 7.64
CA LEU A 322 -20.20 -22.77 6.81
C LEU A 322 -21.68 -22.38 6.99
N LEU A 323 -22.60 -23.34 6.89
CA LEU A 323 -24.03 -23.09 7.08
C LEU A 323 -24.32 -22.47 8.46
N GLN A 324 -23.68 -22.99 9.52
CA GLN A 324 -23.82 -22.45 10.86
C GLN A 324 -23.33 -21.00 10.95
N MET A 325 -22.18 -20.68 10.35
CA MET A 325 -21.63 -19.32 10.37
C MET A 325 -22.48 -18.34 9.53
N GLU A 326 -23.01 -18.78 8.39
CA GLU A 326 -23.92 -17.98 7.57
C GLU A 326 -25.25 -17.70 8.29
N GLU A 327 -25.78 -18.67 9.04
CA GLU A 327 -26.95 -18.46 9.88
C GLU A 327 -26.69 -17.43 10.99
N ILE A 328 -25.54 -17.49 11.66
CA ILE A 328 -25.15 -16.50 12.66
C ILE A 328 -25.02 -15.11 12.02
N ALA A 329 -24.38 -15.01 10.85
CA ALA A 329 -24.25 -13.75 10.12
C ALA A 329 -25.62 -13.16 9.75
N ALA A 330 -26.55 -13.98 9.26
CA ALA A 330 -27.90 -13.57 8.93
C ALA A 330 -28.68 -13.07 10.16
N ARG A 331 -28.55 -13.74 11.31
CA ARG A 331 -29.17 -13.31 12.57
C ARG A 331 -28.62 -11.98 13.07
N ILE A 332 -27.31 -11.77 12.98
CA ILE A 332 -26.67 -10.49 13.33
C ILE A 332 -27.19 -9.39 12.40
N GLN A 333 -27.28 -9.64 11.10
CA GLN A 333 -27.79 -8.67 10.15
C GLN A 333 -29.25 -8.28 10.48
N GLN A 334 -30.12 -9.28 10.68
CA GLN A 334 -31.53 -9.06 11.03
C GLN A 334 -31.73 -8.29 12.33
N ALA A 335 -30.99 -8.65 13.39
CA ALA A 335 -31.07 -7.96 14.68
C ALA A 335 -30.72 -6.47 14.54
N ARG A 336 -29.84 -6.12 13.61
CA ARG A 336 -29.41 -4.75 13.38
C ARG A 336 -30.36 -3.96 12.49
N ASP A 337 -30.95 -4.59 11.49
CA ASP A 337 -31.99 -3.96 10.65
C ASP A 337 -33.24 -3.63 11.49
N GLN A 338 -33.51 -4.41 12.55
CA GLN A 338 -34.64 -4.17 13.45
C GLN A 338 -34.40 -3.00 14.41
N VAL A 339 -33.18 -2.83 14.94
CA VAL A 339 -32.82 -1.70 15.84
C VAL A 339 -32.75 -0.36 15.10
N HIS A 340 -32.66 -0.33 13.78
CA HIS A 340 -32.65 0.90 12.98
C HIS A 340 -34.05 1.39 12.55
N ASN A 341 -35.09 0.55 12.72
CA ASN A 341 -36.47 0.86 12.37
C ASN A 341 -37.36 1.27 13.57
N ASP A 342 -36.80 1.27 14.79
CA ASP A 342 -37.41 1.75 16.03
C ASP A 342 -36.79 3.09 16.45
#